data_AF-X1P581-F1
#
_entry.id   AF-X1P581-F1
#
_cell.length_a   1.000
_cell.length_b   1.000
_cell.length_c   1.000
_cell.angle_alpha   90.00
_cell.angle_beta   90.00
_cell.angle_gamma   90.00
#
_symmetry.space_group_name_H-M   'P 1'
#
loop_
_entity.id
_entity.type
_entity.pdbx_description
1 polymer ?
#
loop_
_entity_poly.entity_id
_entity_poly.type
_entity_poly.pdbx_seq_one_letter_code
_entity_poly.pdbx_strand_id
1 'polypeptide(L)' 'MKAKGVTEKELYEPIREFLHSKFLETFGNCHLEITANGHFSETIKMFVRHDIIFTFLKRRVSPDLAGFTFITTHDSS' A
#
# COMPACT_ATOMS: atom_id res chain seq x y z
N MET A 1 5.94 -22.51 27.19
CA MET A 1 5.08 -21.64 26.35
C MET A 1 5.97 -20.99 25.31
N LYS A 2 5.77 -21.23 24.01
CA LYS A 2 6.51 -20.47 22.97
C LYS A 2 5.93 -19.06 22.94
N ALA A 3 6.76 -18.03 23.01
CA ALA A 3 6.33 -16.66 22.79
C ALA A 3 5.62 -16.59 21.43
N LYS A 4 4.39 -16.07 21.41
CA LYS A 4 3.69 -15.79 20.16
C LYS A 4 4.48 -14.69 19.46
N GLY A 5 5.23 -15.05 18.43
CA GLY A 5 6.01 -14.08 17.66
C GLY A 5 5.08 -13.02 17.06
N VAL A 6 5.53 -11.77 17.05
CA VAL A 6 4.84 -10.68 16.34
C VAL A 6 4.74 -11.08 14.87
N THR A 7 3.55 -11.00 14.31
CA THR A 7 3.34 -11.27 12.88
C THR A 7 3.93 -10.12 12.06
N GLU A 8 4.40 -10.44 10.86
CA GLU A 8 4.90 -9.44 9.91
C GLU A 8 3.88 -8.30 9.67
N LYS A 9 2.60 -8.64 9.63
CA LYS A 9 1.50 -7.67 9.57
C LYS A 9 1.51 -6.68 10.74
N GLU A 10 1.69 -7.16 11.97
CA GLU A 10 1.73 -6.32 13.17
C GLU A 10 2.95 -5.36 13.18
N LEU A 11 4.04 -5.72 12.49
CA LEU A 11 5.19 -4.83 12.31
C LEU A 11 4.92 -3.72 11.28
N TYR A 12 4.21 -4.04 10.21
CA TYR A 12 3.93 -3.08 9.13
C TYR A 12 2.74 -2.16 9.40
N GLU A 13 1.80 -2.54 10.26
CA GLU A 13 0.63 -1.73 10.60
C GLU A 13 0.98 -0.29 11.05
N PRO A 14 1.89 -0.05 12.03
CA PRO A 14 2.22 1.32 12.44
C PRO A 14 2.89 2.14 11.32
N ILE A 15 3.66 1.49 10.44
CA ILE A 15 4.29 2.13 9.29
C ILE A 15 3.22 2.51 8.26
N ARG A 16 2.26 1.61 8.00
CA ARG A 16 1.12 1.85 7.11
C ARG A 16 0.32 3.07 7.59
N GLU A 17 -0.03 3.12 8.87
CA GLU A 17 -0.80 4.22 9.45
C GLU A 17 -0.06 5.57 9.33
N PHE A 18 1.23 5.58 9.67
CA PHE A 18 2.06 6.77 9.55
C PHE A 18 2.13 7.29 8.11
N LEU A 19 2.43 6.42 7.15
CA LEU A 19 2.52 6.79 5.74
C LEU A 19 1.17 7.21 5.17
N HIS A 20 0.10 6.50 5.52
CA HIS A 20 -1.26 6.85 5.11
C HIS A 20 -1.62 8.26 5.61
N SER A 21 -1.34 8.58 6.87
CA SER A 21 -1.59 9.93 7.39
C SER A 21 -0.80 11.00 6.62
N LYS A 22 0.46 10.73 6.28
CA LYS A 22 1.31 11.67 5.53
C LYS A 22 0.83 11.87 4.10
N PHE A 23 0.41 10.79 3.43
CA PHE A 23 -0.15 10.87 2.09
C PHE A 23 -1.51 11.54 2.06
N LEU A 24 -2.35 11.30 3.07
CA LEU A 24 -3.64 11.97 3.18
C LEU A 24 -3.46 13.47 3.43
N GLU A 25 -2.53 13.88 4.29
CA GLU A 25 -2.18 15.28 4.54
C GLU A 25 -1.68 15.99 3.26
N THR A 26 -0.90 15.28 2.44
CA THR A 26 -0.24 15.86 1.25
C THR A 26 -1.14 15.85 0.00
N PHE A 27 -1.92 14.79 -0.20
CA PHE A 27 -2.63 14.52 -1.45
C PHE A 27 -4.15 14.48 -1.30
N GLY A 28 -4.69 14.55 -0.08
CA GLY A 28 -6.13 14.59 0.21
C GLY A 28 -6.90 13.27 -0.02
N ASN A 29 -6.46 12.43 -0.95
CA ASN A 29 -7.04 11.11 -1.18
C ASN A 29 -5.96 10.07 -1.50
N CYS A 30 -5.88 9.03 -0.68
CA CYS A 30 -4.94 7.93 -0.83
C CYS A 30 -5.52 6.61 -0.32
N HIS A 31 -5.00 5.50 -0.86
CA HIS A 31 -5.24 4.14 -0.36
C HIS A 31 -3.88 3.46 -0.15
N LEU A 32 -3.70 2.78 0.99
CA LEU A 32 -2.47 2.06 1.33
C LEU A 32 -2.78 0.79 2.11
N GLU A 33 -2.26 -0.36 1.65
CA GLU A 33 -2.47 -1.68 2.25
C GLU A 33 -1.18 -2.49 2.38
N ILE A 34 -1.17 -3.45 3.31
CA ILE A 34 -0.07 -4.41 3.49
C ILE A 34 -0.19 -5.51 2.44
N THR A 35 0.85 -5.67 1.62
CA THR A 35 0.91 -6.61 0.50
C THR A 35 2.10 -7.56 0.57
N ALA A 36 2.80 -7.62 1.71
CA ALA A 36 3.95 -8.51 1.96
C ALA A 36 3.68 -9.99 1.61
N ASN A 37 2.43 -10.43 1.74
CA ASN A 37 2.00 -11.79 1.38
C ASN A 37 1.64 -11.98 -0.11
N GLY A 38 1.88 -10.98 -0.95
CA GLY A 38 1.55 -10.98 -2.38
C GLY A 38 0.07 -10.89 -2.73
N HIS A 39 -0.79 -10.56 -1.76
CA HIS A 39 -2.21 -10.33 -2.02
C HIS A 39 -2.47 -8.84 -2.23
N PHE A 40 -3.06 -8.53 -3.38
CA PHE A 40 -3.55 -7.19 -3.72
C PHE A 40 -5.08 -7.21 -3.68
N SER A 41 -5.67 -6.22 -3.00
CA SER A 41 -7.11 -6.04 -2.94
C SER A 41 -7.69 -5.70 -4.32
N GLU A 42 -9.00 -5.91 -4.48
CA GLU A 42 -9.70 -5.46 -5.69
C GLU A 42 -9.61 -3.95 -5.87
N THR A 43 -9.57 -3.17 -4.77
CA THR A 43 -9.35 -1.73 -4.83
C THR A 43 -8.04 -1.40 -5.54
N ILE A 44 -6.91 -2.01 -5.15
CA ILE A 44 -5.64 -1.76 -5.86
C ILE A 44 -5.71 -2.20 -7.32
N LYS A 45 -6.31 -3.35 -7.62
CA LYS A 45 -6.44 -3.85 -9.00
C LYS A 45 -7.30 -2.94 -9.89
N MET A 46 -8.28 -2.25 -9.30
CA MET A 46 -9.14 -1.32 -10.04
C MET A 46 -8.44 0.01 -10.37
N PHE A 47 -7.59 0.52 -9.47
CA PHE A 47 -7.01 1.87 -9.60
C PHE A 47 -5.56 1.87 -10.09
N VAL A 48 -4.80 0.80 -9.87
CA VAL A 48 -3.41 0.67 -10.33
C VAL A 48 -3.37 -0.12 -11.62
N ARG A 49 -2.53 0.31 -12.58
CA ARG A 49 -2.38 -0.42 -13.83
C ARG A 49 -1.95 -1.87 -13.57
N HIS A 50 -2.65 -2.80 -14.22
CA HIS A 50 -2.44 -4.23 -14.06
C HIS A 50 -1.00 -4.68 -14.33
N ASP A 51 -0.30 -4.05 -15.27
CA ASP A 51 1.10 -4.40 -15.61
C ASP A 51 2.08 -4.15 -14.46
N ILE A 52 1.82 -3.12 -13.64
CA ILE A 52 2.59 -2.85 -12.41
C ILE A 52 2.39 -4.00 -11.42
N ILE A 53 1.14 -4.36 -11.14
CA ILE A 53 0.78 -5.46 -10.22
C ILE A 53 1.38 -6.79 -10.72
N PHE A 54 1.22 -7.10 -12.01
CA PHE A 54 1.75 -8.32 -12.62
C PHE A 54 3.28 -8.38 -12.58
N THR A 55 3.98 -7.25 -12.63
CA THR A 55 5.44 -7.22 -12.52
C THR A 55 5.91 -7.74 -11.16
N PHE A 56 5.25 -7.35 -10.07
CA PHE A 56 5.57 -7.82 -8.73
C PHE A 56 5.19 -9.30 -8.54
N LEU A 57 4.00 -9.69 -9.00
CA LEU A 57 3.54 -11.09 -8.94
C LEU A 57 4.46 -12.04 -9.71
N LYS A 58 4.86 -11.68 -10.94
CA LYS A 58 5.74 -12.52 -11.79
C LYS A 58 7.13 -12.69 -11.19
N ARG A 59 7.67 -11.65 -10.54
CA ARG A 59 9.01 -11.69 -9.96
C ARG A 59 9.05 -12.37 -8.59
N ARG A 60 7.90 -12.73 -8.00
CA ARG A 60 7.77 -13.23 -6.62
C ARG A 60 8.41 -12.30 -5.58
N VAL A 61 8.42 -11.00 -5.87
CA VAL A 61 8.90 -9.95 -4.96
C VAL A 61 7.72 -9.02 -4.76
N SER A 62 6.90 -9.37 -3.78
CA SER A 62 5.76 -8.54 -3.38
C SER A 62 6.28 -7.39 -2.53
N PRO A 63 5.84 -6.14 -2.77
CA PRO A 63 6.16 -5.05 -1.87
C PRO A 63 5.50 -5.28 -0.50
N ASP A 64 6.10 -4.75 0.56
CA ASP A 64 5.53 -4.86 1.91
C ASP A 64 4.23 -4.05 2.03
N LEU A 65 4.21 -2.86 1.41
CA LEU A 65 3.09 -1.95 1.34
C LEU A 65 2.87 -1.53 -0.12
N ALA A 66 1.61 -1.48 -0.55
CA ALA A 66 1.23 -0.98 -1.86
C ALA A 66 -0.02 -0.11 -1.77
N GLY A 67 -0.15 0.83 -2.70
CA GLY A 67 -1.21 1.83 -2.65
C GLY A 67 -1.17 2.80 -3.82
N PHE A 68 -2.04 3.81 -3.77
CA PHE A 68 -2.11 4.89 -4.75
C PHE A 68 -2.54 6.19 -4.09
N THR A 69 -2.14 7.31 -4.68
CA THR A 69 -2.57 8.66 -4.32
C THR A 69 -3.17 9.35 -5.53
N PHE A 70 -4.14 10.23 -5.31
CA PHE A 70 -4.64 11.11 -6.37
C PHE A 70 -3.94 12.45 -6.27
N ILE A 71 -3.29 12.87 -7.34
CA ILE A 71 -2.72 14.22 -7.42
C ILE A 71 -3.83 15.14 -7.89
N THR A 72 -4.48 15.84 -6.96
CA THR A 72 -5.29 17.01 -7.32
C THR A 72 -4.32 18.14 -7.66
N THR A 73 -4.17 18.43 -8.95
CA THR A 73 -3.51 19.67 -9.37
C THR A 73 -4.37 20.82 -8.83
N HIS A 74 -3.85 21.54 -7.83
CA HIS A 74 -4.35 22.88 -7.59
C HIS A 74 -3.94 23.71 -8.80
N ASP A 75 -4.84 23.80 -9.78
CA ASP A 75 -4.73 24.80 -10.83
C ASP A 75 -4.69 26.16 -10.12
N SER A 76 -3.49 26.72 -10.05
CA SER A 76 -3.27 28.07 -9.55
C SER A 76 -3.88 29.01 -10.59
N SER A 77 -5.17 29.32 -10.40
CA SER A 77 -5.92 30.33 -11.14
C SER A 77 -5.64 31.71 -10.57
#